data_AF-A0A7J6SYP7-F1
#
_entry.id   AF-A0A7J6SYP7-F1
#
_cell.length_a   1.000
_cell.length_b   1.000
_cell.length_c   1.000
_cell.angle_alpha   90.00
_cell.angle_beta   90.00
_cell.angle_gamma   90.00
#
_symmetry.space_group_name_H-M   'P 1'
#
loop_
_entity.id
_entity.type
_entity.pdbx_description
1 polymer ?
#
loop_
_entity_poly.entity_id
_entity_poly.type
_entity_poly.pdbx_seq_one_letter_code
_entity_poly.pdbx_strand_id
1 'polypeptide(L)'
;VLHRLNEAIEACEKSLNDYLEQKKKAFPRFYFVANQALLDILSNGNRPLKVAEYLGDCFDGVKSLNFEKDPVNGRIGTGIISKDKEYVPFYEDVVLEGAVETYLTNLESHIRCTLRDILDNARATAENWEVDKPREIWLQDYCAQLALVTTQLVWTEETARAFDELEGGSETAMKDYKRVCDDRIEKLIKQVNDLS
;
A
#
# COMPACT_ATOMS: atom_id res chain seq x y z
N VAL A 1 17.97 -48.10 -15.98
CA VAL A 1 17.55 -46.87 -16.70
C VAL A 1 16.60 -46.03 -15.85
N LEU A 2 15.49 -46.61 -15.36
CA LEU A 2 14.56 -45.92 -14.44
C LEU A 2 15.22 -45.37 -13.16
N HIS A 3 16.09 -46.14 -12.51
CA HIS A 3 16.78 -45.67 -11.29
C HIS A 3 17.66 -44.44 -11.55
N ARG A 4 18.42 -44.42 -12.65
CA ARG A 4 19.25 -43.26 -13.05
C ARG A 4 18.42 -42.03 -13.42
N LEU A 5 17.25 -42.25 -14.03
CA LEU A 5 16.30 -41.15 -14.29
C LEU A 5 15.74 -40.59 -12.98
N ASN A 6 15.47 -41.45 -11.99
CA ASN A 6 15.01 -41.01 -10.67
C ASN A 6 16.07 -40.18 -9.93
N GLU A 7 17.33 -40.65 -9.92
CA GLU A 7 18.46 -39.92 -9.32
C GLU A 7 18.67 -38.54 -9.96
N ALA A 8 18.52 -38.44 -11.29
CA ALA A 8 18.64 -37.18 -12.01
C ALA A 8 17.49 -36.21 -11.69
N ILE A 9 16.27 -36.71 -11.51
CA ILE A 9 15.11 -35.92 -11.11
C ILE A 9 15.31 -35.38 -9.69
N GLU A 10 15.71 -36.24 -8.75
CA GLU A 10 15.97 -35.84 -7.36
C GLU A 10 17.05 -34.75 -7.26
N ALA A 11 18.14 -34.88 -8.04
CA ALA A 11 19.19 -33.87 -8.09
C ALA A 11 18.72 -32.53 -8.68
N CYS A 12 17.86 -32.59 -9.71
CA CYS A 12 17.25 -31.41 -10.32
C CYS A 12 16.31 -30.71 -9.34
N GLU A 13 15.46 -31.48 -8.64
CA GLU A 13 14.52 -30.96 -7.65
C GLU A 13 15.26 -30.28 -6.49
N LYS A 14 16.35 -30.88 -6.01
CA LYS A 14 17.20 -30.26 -4.98
C LYS A 14 17.79 -28.93 -5.45
N SER A 15 18.38 -28.91 -6.65
CA SER A 15 18.98 -27.70 -7.21
C SER A 15 17.95 -26.59 -7.43
N LEU A 16 16.74 -26.96 -7.85
CA LEU A 16 15.61 -26.04 -8.01
C LEU A 16 15.18 -25.45 -6.67
N ASN A 17 15.05 -26.28 -5.64
CA ASN A 17 14.69 -25.82 -4.29
C ASN A 17 15.75 -24.87 -3.72
N ASP A 18 17.05 -25.19 -3.90
CA ASP A 18 18.14 -24.32 -3.47
C ASP A 18 18.11 -22.96 -4.20
N TYR A 19 17.82 -22.96 -5.50
CA TYR A 19 17.65 -21.74 -6.30
C TYR A 19 16.44 -20.90 -5.83
N LEU A 20 15.28 -21.54 -5.60
CA LEU A 20 14.10 -20.85 -5.10
C LEU A 20 14.33 -20.23 -3.72
N GLU A 21 15.02 -20.94 -2.82
CA GLU A 21 15.38 -20.39 -1.51
C GLU A 21 16.36 -19.21 -1.62
N GLN A 22 17.30 -19.23 -2.56
CA GLN A 22 18.14 -18.07 -2.83
C GLN A 22 17.31 -16.86 -3.27
N LYS A 23 16.32 -17.07 -4.15
CA LYS A 23 15.43 -15.99 -4.62
C LYS A 23 14.51 -15.46 -3.54
N LYS A 24 13.97 -16.32 -2.67
CA LYS A 24 13.18 -15.90 -1.50
C LYS A 24 14.01 -15.08 -0.51
N LYS A 25 15.28 -15.42 -0.30
CA LYS A 25 16.19 -14.60 0.53
C LYS A 25 16.43 -13.21 -0.07
N ALA A 26 16.50 -13.09 -1.40
CA ALA A 26 16.71 -11.83 -2.07
C ALA A 26 15.45 -10.93 -2.03
N PHE A 27 14.25 -11.53 -2.10
CA PHE A 27 12.98 -10.83 -1.94
C PHE A 27 12.03 -11.64 -1.03
N PRO A 28 12.00 -11.32 0.28
CA PRO A 28 11.28 -12.11 1.28
C PRO A 28 9.78 -12.31 1.04
N ARG A 29 9.13 -11.44 0.26
CA ARG A 29 7.70 -11.62 -0.07
C ARG A 29 7.42 -12.88 -0.88
N PHE A 30 8.42 -13.43 -1.56
CA PHE A 30 8.28 -14.73 -2.23
C PHE A 30 8.03 -15.90 -1.27
N TYR A 31 8.23 -15.75 0.05
CA TYR A 31 7.80 -16.76 1.03
C TYR A 31 6.28 -16.92 1.10
N PHE A 32 5.51 -15.92 0.67
CA PHE A 32 4.04 -15.97 0.66
C PHE A 32 3.46 -16.50 -0.66
N VAL A 33 4.30 -16.68 -1.67
CA VAL A 33 3.89 -17.14 -3.00
C VAL A 33 4.11 -18.65 -3.12
N ALA A 34 3.15 -19.37 -3.71
CA ALA A 34 3.31 -20.79 -3.98
C ALA A 34 4.51 -21.05 -4.90
N ASN A 35 5.30 -22.11 -4.67
CA ASN A 35 6.50 -22.41 -5.48
C ASN A 35 6.21 -22.44 -6.99
N GLN A 36 5.05 -22.94 -7.42
CA GLN A 36 4.65 -22.95 -8.82
C GLN A 36 4.46 -21.55 -9.40
N ALA A 37 3.83 -20.64 -8.65
CA ALA A 37 3.65 -19.25 -9.05
C ALA A 37 4.99 -18.49 -9.03
N LEU A 38 5.83 -18.75 -8.01
CA LEU A 38 7.19 -18.19 -7.94
C LEU A 38 8.04 -18.59 -9.15
N LEU A 39 7.96 -19.85 -9.59
CA LEU A 39 8.64 -20.29 -10.81
C LEU A 39 8.13 -19.56 -12.06
N ASP A 40 6.84 -19.30 -12.16
CA ASP A 40 6.28 -18.55 -13.29
C ASP A 40 6.73 -17.08 -13.28
N ILE A 41 6.77 -16.44 -12.10
CA ILE A 41 7.33 -15.10 -11.91
C ILE A 41 8.80 -15.05 -12.37
N LEU A 42 9.62 -16.00 -11.89
CA LEU A 42 11.06 -16.05 -12.22
C LEU A 42 11.28 -16.35 -13.71
N SER A 43 10.45 -17.20 -14.32
CA SER A 43 10.53 -17.55 -15.74
C SER A 43 10.10 -16.39 -16.64
N ASN A 44 9.18 -15.54 -16.19
CA ASN A 44 8.68 -14.37 -16.91
C ASN A 44 9.23 -13.05 -16.33
N GLY A 45 10.34 -13.05 -15.59
CA GLY A 45 10.86 -11.85 -14.92
C GLY A 45 11.13 -10.67 -15.85
N ASN A 46 11.42 -10.92 -17.14
CA ASN A 46 11.61 -9.89 -18.16
C ASN A 46 10.30 -9.36 -18.78
N ARG A 47 9.13 -9.82 -18.29
CA ARG A 47 7.80 -9.44 -18.76
C ARG A 47 6.97 -8.90 -17.58
N PRO A 48 7.17 -7.64 -17.19
CA PRO A 48 6.53 -7.06 -16.00
C PRO A 48 5.01 -7.20 -15.97
N LEU A 49 4.34 -7.11 -17.12
CA LEU A 49 2.88 -7.30 -17.21
C LEU A 49 2.42 -8.66 -16.68
N LYS A 50 3.17 -9.74 -16.92
CA LYS A 50 2.85 -11.07 -16.39
C LYS A 50 3.16 -11.16 -14.90
N VAL A 51 4.29 -10.59 -14.48
CA VAL A 51 4.66 -10.54 -13.06
C VAL A 51 3.63 -9.72 -12.26
N ALA A 52 3.03 -8.70 -12.87
CA ALA A 52 2.01 -7.86 -12.26
C ALA A 52 0.75 -8.64 -11.84
N GLU A 53 0.45 -9.77 -12.49
CA GLU A 53 -0.68 -10.64 -12.12
C GLU A 53 -0.48 -11.29 -10.74
N TYR A 54 0.77 -11.47 -10.31
CA TYR A 54 1.15 -12.05 -9.02
C TYR A 54 1.41 -11.01 -7.92
N LEU A 55 1.27 -9.72 -8.21
CA LEU A 55 1.49 -8.68 -7.20
C LEU A 55 0.51 -8.81 -6.04
N GLY A 56 -0.73 -9.26 -6.29
CA GLY A 56 -1.72 -9.52 -5.23
C GLY A 56 -1.32 -10.60 -4.24
N ASP A 57 -0.47 -11.54 -4.65
CA ASP A 57 0.07 -12.61 -3.81
C ASP A 57 1.31 -12.12 -3.03
N CYS A 58 2.10 -11.22 -3.63
CA CYS A 58 3.29 -10.64 -3.00
C CYS A 58 2.95 -9.47 -2.04
N PHE A 59 1.88 -8.74 -2.32
CA PHE A 59 1.48 -7.50 -1.66
C PHE A 59 0.00 -7.55 -1.30
N ASP A 60 -0.30 -7.60 -0.01
CA ASP A 60 -1.69 -7.75 0.42
C ASP A 60 -2.59 -6.56 0.04
N GLY A 61 -2.05 -5.33 0.02
CA GLY A 61 -2.78 -4.11 -0.35
C GLY A 61 -2.74 -3.73 -1.83
N VAL A 62 -1.97 -4.43 -2.66
CA VAL A 62 -1.75 -4.05 -4.08
C VAL A 62 -2.25 -5.15 -4.98
N LYS A 63 -3.12 -4.81 -5.93
CA LYS A 63 -3.58 -5.75 -6.96
C LYS A 63 -2.73 -5.70 -8.21
N SER A 64 -2.38 -4.49 -8.67
CA SER A 64 -1.60 -4.30 -9.89
C SER A 64 -0.97 -2.91 -9.93
N LEU A 65 -0.24 -2.61 -11.00
CA LEU A 65 0.32 -1.29 -11.30
C LEU A 65 -0.40 -0.66 -12.49
N ASN A 66 -0.35 0.67 -12.58
CA ASN A 66 -0.74 1.37 -13.79
C ASN A 66 0.44 1.43 -14.77
N PHE A 67 0.23 0.98 -16.02
CA PHE A 67 1.24 0.89 -17.08
C PHE A 67 0.97 1.85 -18.25
N GLU A 68 0.22 2.93 -18.02
CA GLU A 68 -0.24 3.84 -19.08
C GLU A 68 0.88 4.40 -19.98
N LYS A 69 2.09 4.61 -19.44
CA LYS A 69 3.25 5.12 -20.20
C LYS A 69 3.96 4.06 -21.05
N ASP A 70 3.74 2.78 -20.79
CA ASP A 70 4.27 1.67 -21.58
C ASP A 70 3.31 0.47 -21.55
N PRO A 71 2.15 0.56 -22.21
CA PRO A 71 1.10 -0.45 -22.11
C PRO A 71 1.47 -1.76 -22.82
N VAL A 72 2.46 -1.74 -23.72
CA VAL A 72 2.87 -2.91 -24.50
C VAL A 72 3.87 -3.77 -23.74
N ASN A 73 4.89 -3.16 -23.11
CA ASN A 73 5.92 -3.92 -22.41
C ASN A 73 5.77 -3.88 -20.88
N GLY A 74 5.05 -2.89 -20.35
CA GLY A 74 4.81 -2.71 -18.91
C GLY A 74 6.06 -2.36 -18.11
N ARG A 75 7.10 -1.80 -18.73
CA ARG A 75 8.36 -1.52 -18.01
C ARG A 75 8.28 -0.27 -17.15
N ILE A 76 7.25 0.57 -17.32
CA ILE A 76 7.08 1.82 -16.59
C ILE A 76 5.78 1.75 -15.81
N GLY A 77 5.89 1.68 -14.48
CA GLY A 77 4.75 1.78 -13.57
C GLY A 77 4.53 3.22 -13.12
N THR A 78 3.32 3.73 -13.24
CA THR A 78 2.96 5.13 -12.89
C THR A 78 2.13 5.26 -11.62
N GLY A 79 1.77 4.15 -11.00
CA GLY A 79 1.03 4.11 -9.73
C GLY A 79 0.61 2.69 -9.35
N ILE A 80 0.07 2.54 -8.15
CA ILE A 80 -0.51 1.28 -7.67
C ILE A 80 -2.03 1.31 -7.77
N ILE A 81 -2.61 0.12 -7.98
CA ILE A 81 -4.04 -0.12 -7.92
C ILE A 81 -4.30 -1.13 -6.80
N SER A 82 -5.13 -0.77 -5.83
CA SER A 82 -5.48 -1.64 -4.69
C SER A 82 -6.46 -2.75 -5.09
N LYS A 83 -6.65 -3.72 -4.20
CA LYS A 83 -7.66 -4.79 -4.38
C LYS A 83 -9.09 -4.22 -4.42
N ASP A 84 -9.31 -3.12 -3.71
CA ASP A 84 -10.56 -2.36 -3.67
C ASP A 84 -10.70 -1.33 -4.81
N LYS A 85 -9.79 -1.39 -5.80
CA LYS A 85 -9.76 -0.53 -7.00
C LYS A 85 -9.43 0.94 -6.73
N GLU A 86 -8.79 1.24 -5.60
CA GLU A 86 -8.24 2.57 -5.37
C GLU A 86 -6.96 2.75 -6.17
N TYR A 87 -6.81 3.89 -6.83
CA TYR A 87 -5.59 4.25 -7.56
C TYR A 87 -4.78 5.25 -6.76
N VAL A 88 -3.48 4.96 -6.58
CA VAL A 88 -2.52 5.89 -5.98
C VAL A 88 -1.41 6.16 -6.99
N PRO A 89 -1.29 7.39 -7.51
CA PRO A 89 -0.24 7.74 -8.46
C PRO A 89 1.12 7.79 -7.76
N PHE A 90 2.17 7.44 -8.50
CA PHE A 90 3.53 7.71 -8.05
C PHE A 90 3.95 9.13 -8.42
N TYR A 91 4.75 9.77 -7.57
CA TYR A 91 5.37 11.05 -7.89
C TYR A 91 6.40 10.92 -9.02
N GLU A 92 7.21 9.85 -8.96
CA GLU A 92 8.15 9.45 -10.01
C GLU A 92 7.76 8.07 -10.54
N ASP A 93 7.90 7.86 -11.85
CA ASP A 93 7.60 6.54 -12.43
C ASP A 93 8.63 5.49 -11.96
N VAL A 94 8.17 4.26 -11.74
CA VAL A 94 9.05 3.13 -11.40
C VAL A 94 9.40 2.34 -12.66
N VAL A 95 10.69 2.05 -12.83
CA VAL A 95 11.19 1.22 -13.93
C VAL A 95 11.31 -0.24 -13.47
N LEU A 96 10.65 -1.14 -14.17
CA LEU A 96 10.63 -2.59 -13.91
C LEU A 96 11.56 -3.30 -14.89
N GLU A 97 12.86 -3.18 -14.65
CA GLU A 97 13.90 -3.76 -15.49
C GLU A 97 14.95 -4.50 -14.67
N GLY A 98 15.57 -5.52 -15.28
CA GLY A 98 16.59 -6.35 -14.66
C GLY A 98 16.01 -7.54 -13.90
N ALA A 99 16.73 -7.97 -12.85
CA ALA A 99 16.31 -9.12 -12.07
C ALA A 99 15.01 -8.82 -11.30
N VAL A 100 14.07 -9.76 -11.34
CA VAL A 100 12.72 -9.58 -10.77
C VAL A 100 12.74 -9.29 -9.29
N GLU A 101 13.58 -9.97 -8.52
CA GLU A 101 13.74 -9.68 -7.10
C GLU A 101 14.22 -8.24 -6.83
N THR A 102 15.05 -7.68 -7.73
CA THR A 102 15.63 -6.36 -7.55
C THR A 102 14.61 -5.28 -7.83
N TYR A 103 13.92 -5.34 -8.98
CA TYR A 103 12.92 -4.33 -9.29
C TYR A 103 11.69 -4.43 -8.37
N LEU A 104 11.32 -5.62 -7.88
CA LEU A 104 10.22 -5.76 -6.91
C LEU A 104 10.60 -5.19 -5.54
N THR A 105 11.85 -5.34 -5.12
CA THR A 105 12.38 -4.68 -3.91
C THR A 105 12.37 -3.16 -4.06
N ASN A 106 12.77 -2.66 -5.23
CA ASN A 106 12.73 -1.23 -5.53
C ASN A 106 11.28 -0.72 -5.55
N LEU A 107 10.36 -1.45 -6.18
CA LEU A 107 8.93 -1.13 -6.19
C LEU A 107 8.37 -1.06 -4.77
N GLU A 108 8.71 -2.01 -3.89
CA GLU A 108 8.29 -1.97 -2.49
C GLU A 108 8.79 -0.70 -1.78
N SER A 109 10.06 -0.36 -1.96
CA SER A 109 10.64 0.86 -1.40
C SER A 109 9.94 2.11 -1.95
N HIS A 110 9.65 2.13 -3.25
CA HIS A 110 8.96 3.22 -3.95
C HIS A 110 7.54 3.44 -3.44
N ILE A 111 6.77 2.34 -3.25
CA ILE A 111 5.43 2.38 -2.68
C ILE A 111 5.49 2.97 -1.26
N ARG A 112 6.43 2.51 -0.43
CA ARG A 112 6.58 3.00 0.95
C ARG A 112 6.91 4.49 0.99
N CYS A 113 7.81 4.95 0.14
CA CYS A 113 8.14 6.38 0.04
C CYS A 113 6.92 7.19 -0.42
N THR A 114 6.26 6.76 -1.50
CA THR A 114 5.07 7.45 -2.02
C THR A 114 3.98 7.58 -0.96
N LEU A 115 3.63 6.48 -0.27
CA LEU A 115 2.58 6.50 0.76
C LEU A 115 2.96 7.39 1.95
N ARG A 116 4.24 7.42 2.34
CA ARG A 116 4.72 8.32 3.40
C ARG A 116 4.60 9.78 2.99
N ASP A 117 5.03 10.12 1.77
CA ASP A 117 5.00 11.50 1.30
C ASP A 117 3.55 11.99 1.12
N ILE A 118 2.63 11.11 0.67
CA ILE A 118 1.19 11.43 0.65
C ILE A 118 0.64 11.58 2.07
N LEU A 119 1.04 10.75 3.02
CA LEU A 119 0.62 10.86 4.43
C LEU A 119 1.06 12.19 5.05
N ASP A 120 2.29 12.63 4.79
CA ASP A 120 2.80 13.91 5.29
C ASP A 120 1.99 15.09 4.71
N ASN A 121 1.66 15.03 3.41
CA ASN A 121 0.79 16.02 2.77
C ASN A 121 -0.64 15.98 3.31
N ALA A 122 -1.18 14.78 3.57
CA ALA A 122 -2.50 14.60 4.17
C ALA A 122 -2.55 15.22 5.57
N ARG A 123 -1.52 15.00 6.39
CA ARG A 123 -1.41 15.60 7.72
C ARG A 123 -1.35 17.13 7.66
N ALA A 124 -0.54 17.69 6.77
CA ALA A 124 -0.43 19.14 6.61
C ALA A 124 -1.76 19.78 6.18
N THR A 125 -2.50 19.14 5.27
CA THR A 125 -3.80 19.68 4.81
C THR A 125 -4.93 19.47 5.81
N ALA A 126 -4.81 18.51 6.72
CA ALA A 126 -5.81 18.26 7.77
C ALA A 126 -5.94 19.42 8.77
N GLU A 127 -4.90 20.25 8.93
CA GLU A 127 -4.98 21.49 9.73
C GLU A 127 -6.06 22.46 9.25
N ASN A 128 -6.48 22.34 7.97
CA ASN A 128 -7.47 23.22 7.35
C ASN A 128 -8.93 22.73 7.51
N TRP A 129 -9.18 21.67 8.28
CA TRP A 129 -10.53 21.10 8.45
C TRP A 129 -11.57 22.08 9.00
N GLU A 130 -11.15 23.00 9.86
CA GLU A 130 -12.04 23.97 10.50
C GLU A 130 -12.05 25.33 9.77
N VAL A 131 -11.21 25.52 8.76
CA VAL A 131 -10.96 26.84 8.13
C VAL A 131 -11.35 26.88 6.65
N ASP A 132 -10.88 25.92 5.85
CA ASP A 132 -10.99 25.97 4.39
C ASP A 132 -11.71 24.74 3.83
N LYS A 133 -11.27 23.54 4.20
CA LYS A 133 -11.80 22.29 3.64
C LYS A 133 -12.32 21.36 4.73
N PRO A 134 -13.65 21.35 4.98
CA PRO A 134 -14.27 20.47 5.96
C PRO A 134 -13.86 19.02 5.79
N ARG A 135 -13.68 18.32 6.92
CA ARG A 135 -13.14 16.96 6.97
C ARG A 135 -13.88 16.00 6.02
N GLU A 136 -15.21 16.04 6.00
CA GLU A 136 -16.08 15.19 5.20
C GLU A 136 -15.86 15.34 3.67
N ILE A 137 -15.37 16.50 3.23
CA ILE A 137 -14.96 16.76 1.85
C ILE A 137 -13.50 16.35 1.65
N TRP A 138 -12.63 16.70 2.60
CA TRP A 138 -11.20 16.37 2.59
C TRP A 138 -10.94 14.86 2.48
N LEU A 139 -11.78 14.02 3.08
CA LEU A 139 -11.65 12.55 3.00
C LEU A 139 -11.61 12.02 1.56
N GLN A 140 -12.17 12.74 0.59
CA GLN A 140 -12.21 12.32 -0.82
C GLN A 140 -10.93 12.64 -1.61
N ASP A 141 -10.02 13.44 -1.04
CA ASP A 141 -8.77 13.82 -1.71
C ASP A 141 -7.70 12.71 -1.66
N TYR A 142 -7.84 11.79 -0.72
CA TYR A 142 -6.86 10.76 -0.42
C TYR A 142 -7.50 9.38 -0.50
N CYS A 143 -6.71 8.34 -0.75
CA CYS A 143 -7.22 6.98 -0.62
C CYS A 143 -7.68 6.71 0.82
N ALA A 144 -8.66 5.84 0.98
CA ALA A 144 -9.38 5.63 2.22
C ALA A 144 -8.44 5.27 3.38
N GLN A 145 -7.42 4.44 3.12
CA GLN A 145 -6.44 4.06 4.14
C GLN A 145 -5.62 5.26 4.64
N LEU A 146 -5.15 6.13 3.73
CA LEU A 146 -4.36 7.30 4.12
C LEU A 146 -5.23 8.36 4.81
N ALA A 147 -6.46 8.56 4.34
CA ALA A 147 -7.44 9.44 4.98
C ALA A 147 -7.76 8.98 6.41
N LEU A 148 -7.93 7.67 6.61
CA LEU A 148 -8.17 7.06 7.92
C LEU A 148 -6.97 7.22 8.86
N VAL A 149 -5.77 6.85 8.41
CA VAL A 149 -4.55 6.96 9.24
C VAL A 149 -4.30 8.42 9.63
N THR A 150 -4.45 9.36 8.72
CA THR A 150 -4.33 10.80 9.02
C THR A 150 -5.37 11.23 10.06
N THR A 151 -6.62 10.77 9.91
CA THR A 151 -7.66 11.03 10.93
C THR A 151 -7.26 10.50 12.29
N GLN A 152 -6.69 9.28 12.37
CA GLN A 152 -6.24 8.71 13.63
C GLN A 152 -5.09 9.49 14.26
N LEU A 153 -4.16 10.01 13.45
CA LEU A 153 -3.08 10.89 13.92
C LEU A 153 -3.65 12.17 14.53
N VAL A 154 -4.50 12.89 13.78
CA VAL A 154 -5.14 14.13 14.25
C VAL A 154 -5.96 13.87 15.52
N TRP A 155 -6.77 12.81 15.52
CA TRP A 155 -7.56 12.44 16.70
C TRP A 155 -6.67 12.18 17.92
N THR A 156 -5.52 11.51 17.74
CA THR A 156 -4.58 11.24 18.84
C THR A 156 -3.98 12.52 19.38
N GLU A 157 -3.56 13.45 18.51
CA GLU A 157 -2.99 14.75 18.89
C GLU A 157 -4.01 15.64 19.60
N GLU A 158 -5.23 15.74 19.08
CA GLU A 158 -6.30 16.53 19.68
C GLU A 158 -6.75 15.94 21.03
N THR A 159 -6.80 14.60 21.14
CA THR A 159 -7.09 13.92 22.41
C THR A 159 -6.02 14.21 23.45
N ALA A 160 -4.73 14.11 23.08
CA ALA A 160 -3.63 14.43 23.97
C ALA A 160 -3.69 15.89 24.45
N ARG A 161 -3.95 16.83 23.52
CA ARG A 161 -4.15 18.24 23.85
C ARG A 161 -5.29 18.47 24.84
N ALA A 162 -6.42 17.76 24.67
CA ALA A 162 -7.54 17.87 25.60
C ALA A 162 -7.18 17.36 27.02
N PHE A 163 -6.28 16.37 27.14
CA PHE A 163 -5.73 15.96 28.44
C PHE A 163 -4.82 17.04 29.03
N ASP A 164 -3.92 17.63 28.25
CA ASP A 164 -3.04 18.70 28.70
C ASP A 164 -3.84 19.93 29.19
N GLU A 165 -4.90 20.31 28.46
CA GLU A 165 -5.80 21.40 28.86
C GLU A 165 -6.57 21.09 30.15
N LEU A 166 -6.98 19.83 30.34
CA LEU A 166 -7.64 19.38 31.57
C LEU A 166 -6.68 19.50 32.77
N GLU A 167 -5.44 19.06 32.62
CA GLU A 167 -4.40 19.23 33.65
C GLU A 167 -4.07 20.70 33.92
N GLY A 168 -4.16 21.55 32.89
CA GLY A 168 -4.02 23.01 32.97
C GLY A 168 -5.20 23.73 33.66
N GLY A 169 -6.26 23.01 34.06
CA GLY A 169 -7.40 23.55 34.81
C GLY A 169 -8.68 23.76 33.97
N SER A 170 -8.70 23.37 32.71
CA SER A 170 -9.91 23.40 31.88
C SER A 170 -10.78 22.17 32.12
N GLU A 171 -11.70 22.24 33.09
CA GLU A 171 -12.59 21.13 33.46
C GLU A 171 -13.53 20.67 32.33
N THR A 172 -13.72 21.48 31.28
CA THR A 172 -14.59 21.16 30.13
C THR A 172 -13.85 20.63 28.91
N ALA A 173 -12.51 20.66 28.87
CA ALA A 173 -11.71 20.33 27.68
C ALA A 173 -12.14 19.02 27.00
N MET A 174 -12.25 17.94 27.77
CA MET A 174 -12.68 16.63 27.25
C MET A 174 -14.12 16.62 26.73
N LYS A 175 -15.04 17.38 27.36
CA LYS A 175 -16.43 17.48 26.90
C LYS A 175 -16.53 18.30 25.62
N ASP A 176 -15.74 19.36 25.51
CA ASP A 176 -15.72 20.22 24.34
C ASP A 176 -15.12 19.47 23.14
N TYR A 177 -14.03 18.73 23.33
CA TYR A 177 -13.47 17.89 22.28
C TYR A 177 -14.40 16.74 21.85
N LYS A 178 -15.15 16.14 22.80
CA LYS A 178 -16.20 15.17 22.45
C LYS A 178 -17.24 15.78 21.51
N ARG A 179 -17.69 17.02 21.74
CA ARG A 179 -18.66 17.68 20.85
C ARG A 179 -18.12 17.85 19.44
N VAL A 180 -16.82 18.16 19.29
CA VAL A 180 -16.17 18.23 17.97
C VAL A 180 -16.21 16.86 17.27
N CYS A 181 -15.91 15.78 18.00
CA CYS A 181 -16.02 14.42 17.45
C CYS A 181 -17.46 14.09 17.01
N ASP A 182 -18.44 14.41 17.84
CA ASP A 182 -19.86 14.17 17.55
C ASP A 182 -20.29 14.93 16.27
N ASP A 183 -19.94 16.22 16.13
CA ASP A 183 -20.23 17.03 14.95
C ASP A 183 -19.60 16.47 13.67
N ARG A 184 -18.32 16.06 13.74
CA ARG A 184 -17.61 15.42 12.61
C ARG A 184 -18.29 14.11 12.18
N ILE A 185 -18.83 13.33 13.10
CA ILE A 185 -19.58 12.10 12.79
C ILE A 185 -20.93 12.43 12.17
N GLU A 186 -21.66 13.40 12.72
CA GLU A 186 -22.96 13.83 12.19
C GLU A 186 -22.86 14.33 10.75
N LYS A 187 -21.80 15.08 10.41
CA LYS A 187 -21.52 15.55 9.05
C LYS A 187 -21.34 14.38 8.08
N LEU A 188 -20.60 13.34 8.48
CA LEU A 188 -20.44 12.12 7.67
C LEU A 188 -21.75 11.36 7.49
N ILE A 189 -22.57 11.23 8.54
CA ILE A 189 -23.88 10.57 8.47
C ILE A 189 -24.78 11.30 7.45
N LYS A 190 -24.80 12.64 7.48
CA LYS A 190 -25.56 13.45 6.52
C LYS A 190 -25.11 13.17 5.08
N GLN A 191 -23.80 13.18 4.84
CA GLN A 191 -23.25 12.91 3.51
C GLN A 191 -23.65 11.53 2.96
N VAL A 192 -23.68 10.50 3.81
CA VAL A 192 -24.13 9.15 3.41
C VAL A 192 -25.62 9.13 3.08
N ASN A 193 -26.45 9.77 3.89
CA ASN A 193 -27.90 9.84 3.66
C ASN A 193 -28.26 10.63 2.40
N ASP A 194 -27.47 11.65 2.05
CA ASP A 194 -27.69 12.44 0.83
C ASP A 194 -27.29 11.67 -0.45
N LEU A 195 -26.49 10.61 -0.32
CA LEU A 195 -26.05 9.72 -1.41
C LEU A 195 -27.01 8.53 -1.65
N SER A 196 -27.92 8.24 -0.71
CA SER A 196 -28.88 7.12 -0.75
C SER A 196 -30.25 7.52 -1.28
#